data_AF-A0A093ZDH3-F1
#
_entry.id   AF-A0A093ZDH3-F1
#
_cell.length_a   1.000
_cell.length_b   1.000
_cell.length_c   1.000
_cell.angle_alpha   90.00
_cell.angle_beta   90.00
_cell.angle_gamma   90.00
#
_symmetry.space_group_name_H-M   'P 1'
#
loop_
_entity.id
_entity.type
_entity.pdbx_description
1 polymer ?
#
loop_
_entity_poly.entity_id
_entity_poly.type
_entity_poly.pdbx_seq_one_letter_code
_entity_poly.pdbx_strand_id
1 'polypeptide(L)'
;MASTDVISQVLDSITSTKLQELSKLRANFENGKAELLELVNAEKQQSKRVLLLLERGEKLCTLEELGGDAVFSAEGIRCFIKQAQHDPSVSVKLQKEWEEDIRRRLDVNSLRFEYAEMYGNLVTEWLENPLTNKNDMDGSSYQAVGRAEMHEQRSTWESYVFKPFETDTVAINSYLDKLFTSSEYMEEPLKVLRKSIETFEKSLLTRTQFDEKSLKWIIGGILGSDGITDAKRTALTDFANSKTVLQELADVLNMRMRNLDTWSWGAEGTPVEQRRQLNG
;
A
#
# COMPACT_ATOMS: atom_id res chain seq x y z
N MET A 1 0.03 -15.26 -28.75
CA MET A 1 -0.73 -15.97 -27.71
C MET A 1 -0.09 -15.80 -26.34
N ALA A 2 1.21 -16.08 -26.18
CA ALA A 2 1.92 -15.82 -24.91
C ALA A 2 1.85 -14.36 -24.37
N SER A 3 1.82 -13.33 -25.22
CA SER A 3 1.68 -11.93 -24.74
C SER A 3 0.32 -11.69 -24.07
N THR A 4 -0.75 -12.25 -24.63
CA THR A 4 -2.12 -12.12 -24.08
C THR A 4 -2.23 -12.82 -22.73
N ASP A 5 -1.59 -13.98 -22.59
CA ASP A 5 -1.55 -14.74 -21.33
C ASP A 5 -0.74 -14.01 -20.23
N VAL A 6 0.36 -13.34 -20.58
CA VAL A 6 1.13 -12.52 -19.63
C VAL A 6 0.34 -11.30 -19.20
N ILE A 7 -0.39 -10.66 -20.12
CA ILE A 7 -1.26 -9.52 -19.81
C ILE A 7 -2.41 -9.95 -18.90
N SER A 8 -3.08 -11.08 -19.17
CA SER A 8 -4.14 -11.58 -18.29
C SER A 8 -3.60 -11.95 -16.92
N GLN A 9 -2.47 -12.67 -16.82
CA GLN A 9 -1.82 -12.97 -15.54
C GLN A 9 -1.47 -11.71 -14.73
N VAL A 10 -0.98 -10.65 -15.40
CA VAL A 10 -0.69 -9.38 -14.73
C VAL A 10 -1.97 -8.71 -14.26
N LEU A 11 -3.03 -8.68 -15.08
CA LEU A 11 -4.33 -8.15 -14.68
C LEU A 11 -4.94 -8.95 -13.51
N ASP A 12 -4.83 -10.27 -13.51
CA ASP A 12 -5.27 -11.14 -12.41
C ASP A 12 -4.47 -10.82 -11.14
N SER A 13 -3.15 -10.65 -11.24
CA SER A 13 -2.30 -10.28 -10.11
C SER A 13 -2.62 -8.88 -9.56
N ILE A 14 -2.92 -7.93 -10.44
CA ILE A 14 -3.35 -6.57 -10.10
C ILE A 14 -4.67 -6.64 -9.35
N THR A 15 -5.64 -7.39 -9.88
CA THR A 15 -6.98 -7.52 -9.32
C THR A 15 -6.92 -8.20 -7.95
N SER A 16 -6.21 -9.33 -7.85
CA SER A 16 -5.98 -10.06 -6.59
C SER A 16 -5.32 -9.16 -5.53
N THR A 17 -4.28 -8.41 -5.91
CA THR A 17 -3.62 -7.46 -5.00
C THR A 17 -4.59 -6.37 -4.52
N LYS A 18 -5.35 -5.76 -5.45
CA LYS A 18 -6.32 -4.71 -5.08
C LYS A 18 -7.36 -5.25 -4.10
N LEU A 19 -7.82 -6.49 -4.29
CA LEU A 19 -8.79 -7.12 -3.40
C LEU A 19 -8.22 -7.45 -2.03
N GLN A 20 -6.99 -7.95 -1.96
CA GLN A 20 -6.30 -8.18 -0.69
C GLN A 20 -6.09 -6.88 0.09
N GLU A 21 -5.70 -5.82 -0.60
CA GLU A 21 -5.51 -4.54 0.06
C GLU A 21 -6.85 -3.89 0.45
N LEU A 22 -7.90 -4.05 -0.36
CA LEU A 22 -9.25 -3.63 -0.01
C LEU A 22 -9.78 -4.35 1.23
N SER A 23 -9.55 -5.66 1.35
CA SER A 23 -9.98 -6.44 2.52
C SER A 23 -9.24 -6.00 3.79
N LYS A 24 -7.94 -5.68 3.70
CA LYS A 24 -7.19 -5.06 4.80
C LYS A 24 -7.76 -3.71 5.21
N LEU A 25 -8.04 -2.82 4.24
CA LEU A 25 -8.63 -1.51 4.50
C LEU A 25 -10.00 -1.64 5.18
N ARG A 26 -10.85 -2.56 4.70
CA ARG A 26 -12.14 -2.88 5.34
C ARG A 26 -11.96 -3.35 6.78
N ALA A 27 -11.07 -4.32 7.02
CA ALA A 27 -10.83 -4.85 8.35
C ALA A 27 -10.36 -3.75 9.32
N ASN A 28 -9.42 -2.90 8.89
CA ASN A 28 -8.96 -1.76 9.67
C ASN A 28 -10.07 -0.76 9.96
N PHE A 29 -10.91 -0.47 8.96
CA PHE A 29 -12.05 0.44 9.13
C PHE A 29 -13.10 -0.12 10.10
N GLU A 30 -13.52 -1.38 9.94
CA GLU A 30 -14.53 -2.01 10.79
C GLU A 30 -14.06 -2.16 12.23
N ASN A 31 -12.80 -2.57 12.43
CA ASN A 31 -12.20 -2.64 13.78
C ASN A 31 -12.15 -1.24 14.41
N GLY A 32 -11.65 -0.25 13.68
CA GLY A 32 -11.60 1.13 14.17
C GLY A 32 -12.98 1.74 14.44
N LYS A 33 -13.98 1.42 13.63
CA LYS A 33 -15.37 1.82 13.81
C LYS A 33 -15.96 1.19 15.07
N ALA A 34 -15.73 -0.11 15.30
CA ALA A 34 -16.20 -0.82 16.49
C ALA A 34 -15.60 -0.19 17.77
N GLU A 35 -14.28 -0.01 17.81
CA GLU A 35 -13.59 0.64 18.93
C GLU A 35 -14.11 2.07 19.17
N LEU A 36 -14.32 2.83 18.09
CA LEU A 36 -14.87 4.18 18.16
C LEU A 36 -16.26 4.18 18.80
N LEU A 37 -17.16 3.31 18.33
CA LEU A 37 -18.53 3.25 18.83
C LEU A 37 -18.58 2.80 20.29
N GLU A 38 -17.70 1.90 20.73
CA GLU A 38 -17.57 1.53 22.15
C GLU A 38 -17.20 2.73 23.02
N LEU A 39 -16.18 3.50 22.61
CA LEU A 39 -15.75 4.70 23.34
C LEU A 39 -16.84 5.77 23.39
N VAL A 40 -17.55 5.99 22.28
CA VAL A 40 -18.67 6.93 22.20
C VAL A 40 -19.80 6.50 23.12
N ASN A 41 -20.13 5.20 23.15
CA ASN A 41 -21.20 4.68 23.99
C ASN A 41 -20.87 4.74 25.49
N ALA A 42 -19.60 4.62 25.87
CA ALA A 42 -19.13 4.77 27.24
C ALA A 42 -19.19 6.22 27.77
N GLU A 43 -19.12 7.21 26.87
CA GLU A 43 -19.14 8.63 27.24
C GLU A 43 -20.56 9.12 27.58
N LYS A 44 -20.66 9.86 28.69
CA LYS A 44 -21.94 10.34 29.25
C LYS A 44 -22.35 11.70 28.69
N GLN A 45 -21.38 12.53 28.30
CA GLN A 45 -21.65 13.87 27.80
C GLN A 45 -21.88 13.88 26.29
N GLN A 46 -23.05 14.38 25.86
CA GLN A 46 -23.43 14.42 24.45
C GLN A 46 -22.43 15.21 23.57
N SER A 47 -21.95 16.35 24.05
CA SER A 47 -20.96 17.17 23.35
C SER A 47 -19.65 16.42 23.12
N LYS A 48 -19.17 15.67 24.12
CA LYS A 48 -17.95 14.86 24.01
C LYS A 48 -18.11 13.68 23.05
N ARG A 49 -19.29 13.05 23.03
CA ARG A 49 -19.61 11.97 22.06
C ARG A 49 -19.43 12.46 20.62
N VAL A 50 -20.01 13.62 20.29
CA VAL A 50 -19.93 14.21 18.95
C VAL A 50 -18.49 14.62 18.61
N LEU A 51 -17.75 15.24 19.53
CA LEU A 51 -16.34 15.59 19.29
C LEU A 51 -15.47 14.36 19.04
N LEU A 52 -15.65 13.31 19.84
CA LEU A 52 -14.89 12.08 19.71
C LEU A 52 -15.17 11.37 18.39
N LEU A 53 -16.44 11.35 17.95
CA LEU A 53 -16.84 10.89 16.62
C LEU A 53 -16.19 11.70 15.50
N LEU A 54 -16.12 13.02 15.63
CA LEU A 54 -15.52 13.90 14.63
C LEU A 54 -13.99 13.75 14.55
N GLU A 55 -13.29 13.71 15.69
CA GLU A 55 -11.83 13.61 15.73
C GLU A 55 -11.29 12.24 15.30
N ARG A 56 -11.98 11.16 15.70
CA ARG A 56 -11.56 9.80 15.35
C ARG A 56 -12.17 9.32 14.04
N GLY A 57 -13.41 9.71 13.73
CA GLY A 57 -14.06 9.38 12.45
C GLY A 57 -13.28 9.91 11.25
N GLU A 58 -12.74 11.13 11.34
CA GLU A 58 -11.83 11.71 10.32
C GLU A 58 -10.57 10.90 10.06
N LYS A 59 -10.08 10.21 11.09
CA LYS A 59 -8.86 9.40 10.98
C LYS A 59 -9.15 8.03 10.36
N LEU A 60 -10.38 7.53 10.50
CA LEU A 60 -10.81 6.25 9.94
C LEU A 60 -11.19 6.36 8.46
N CYS A 61 -11.81 7.48 8.07
CA CYS A 61 -12.08 7.83 6.68
C CYS A 61 -11.91 9.33 6.47
N THR A 62 -11.39 9.72 5.32
CA THR A 62 -11.45 11.11 4.86
C THR A 62 -12.92 11.54 4.82
N LEU A 63 -13.26 12.62 5.53
CA LEU A 63 -14.61 13.17 5.55
C LEU A 63 -15.12 13.58 4.16
N GLU A 64 -14.22 13.84 3.22
CA GLU A 64 -14.54 14.07 1.82
C GLU A 64 -15.14 12.83 1.15
N GLU A 65 -14.73 11.62 1.58
CA GLU A 65 -15.33 10.34 1.15
C GLU A 65 -16.63 10.00 1.87
N LEU A 66 -16.92 10.66 3.01
CA LEU A 66 -18.19 10.54 3.76
C LEU A 66 -19.36 11.29 3.10
N GLY A 67 -19.23 11.64 1.82
CA GLY A 67 -20.19 12.44 1.07
C GLY A 67 -20.13 13.89 1.52
N GLY A 68 -19.17 14.64 0.96
CA GLY A 68 -19.12 16.10 1.02
C GLY A 68 -20.31 16.72 0.30
N ASP A 69 -21.50 16.53 0.87
CA ASP A 69 -22.67 17.32 0.54
C ASP A 69 -22.43 18.72 1.11
N ALA A 70 -22.82 19.77 0.39
CA ALA A 70 -22.62 21.17 0.82
C ALA A 70 -23.28 21.50 2.18
N VAL A 71 -24.08 20.57 2.70
CA VAL A 71 -24.86 20.64 3.93
C VAL A 71 -24.06 20.20 5.17
N PHE A 72 -23.02 19.35 5.04
CA PHE A 72 -22.28 18.83 6.19
C PHE A 72 -20.89 19.43 6.32
N SER A 73 -20.69 20.26 7.34
CA SER A 73 -19.39 20.83 7.69
C SER A 73 -18.93 20.28 9.04
N ALA A 74 -17.97 19.35 9.02
CA ALA A 74 -17.37 18.85 10.26
C ALA A 74 -16.74 19.97 11.08
N GLU A 75 -16.05 20.91 10.43
CA GLU A 75 -15.46 22.07 11.10
C GLU A 75 -16.53 22.98 11.73
N GLY A 76 -17.65 23.16 11.03
CA GLY A 76 -18.81 23.88 11.56
C GLY A 76 -19.39 23.20 12.81
N ILE A 77 -19.61 21.89 12.75
CA ILE A 77 -20.12 21.12 13.89
C ILE A 77 -19.13 21.17 15.07
N ARG A 78 -17.81 21.05 14.83
CA ARG A 78 -16.79 21.23 15.88
C ARG A 78 -16.91 22.59 16.57
N CYS A 79 -17.06 23.66 15.79
CA CYS A 79 -17.22 25.02 16.31
C CYS A 79 -18.49 25.13 17.16
N PHE A 80 -19.63 24.63 16.67
CA PHE A 80 -20.89 24.68 17.43
C PHE A 80 -20.85 23.84 18.71
N ILE A 81 -20.20 22.69 18.72
CA ILE A 81 -20.05 21.88 19.94
C ILE A 81 -19.14 22.57 20.98
N LYS A 82 -18.08 23.26 20.53
CA LYS A 82 -17.26 24.08 21.44
C LYS A 82 -18.07 25.25 22.00
N GLN A 83 -18.88 25.90 21.17
CA GLN A 83 -19.76 27.00 21.57
C GLN A 83 -20.87 26.56 22.53
N ALA A 84 -21.38 25.33 22.41
CA ALA A 84 -22.41 24.77 23.28
C ALA A 84 -22.05 24.74 24.77
N GLN A 85 -20.75 24.88 25.12
CA GLN A 85 -20.31 24.99 26.51
C GLN A 85 -20.74 26.31 27.17
N HIS A 86 -20.98 27.35 26.36
CA HIS A 86 -21.28 28.70 26.81
C HIS A 86 -22.61 29.24 26.23
N ASP A 87 -23.15 28.61 25.19
CA ASP A 87 -24.37 29.01 24.50
C ASP A 87 -25.47 27.94 24.56
N PRO A 88 -26.61 28.20 25.22
CA PRO A 88 -27.76 27.29 25.28
C PRO A 88 -28.46 27.06 23.93
N SER A 89 -28.17 27.85 22.89
CA SER A 89 -28.79 27.71 21.56
C SER A 89 -28.47 26.36 20.90
N VAL A 90 -27.31 25.78 21.22
CA VAL A 90 -26.90 24.45 20.73
C VAL A 90 -27.45 23.36 21.65
N SER A 91 -28.75 23.11 21.49
CA SER A 91 -29.47 22.15 22.33
C SER A 91 -28.94 20.72 22.21
N VAL A 92 -29.11 19.92 23.27
CA VAL A 92 -28.75 18.49 23.29
C VAL A 92 -29.47 17.70 22.18
N LYS A 93 -30.65 18.15 21.73
CA LYS A 93 -31.37 17.52 20.61
C LYS A 93 -30.57 17.66 19.30
N LEU A 94 -30.11 18.87 19.00
CA LEU A 94 -29.27 19.14 17.83
C LEU A 94 -27.95 18.35 17.88
N GLN A 95 -27.35 18.24 19.06
CA GLN A 95 -26.15 17.43 19.27
C GLN A 95 -26.39 15.93 19.04
N LYS A 96 -27.60 15.42 19.31
CA LYS A 96 -27.98 14.03 19.00
C LYS A 96 -28.20 13.82 17.51
N GLU A 97 -28.82 14.78 16.83
CA GLU A 97 -28.99 14.73 15.37
C GLU A 97 -27.64 14.68 14.65
N TRP A 98 -26.64 15.45 15.12
CA TRP A 98 -25.28 15.37 14.58
C TRP A 98 -24.58 14.04 14.89
N GLU A 99 -24.76 13.49 16.10
CA GLU A 99 -24.26 12.14 16.42
C GLU A 99 -24.86 11.09 15.47
N GLU A 100 -26.17 11.11 15.26
CA GLU A 100 -26.87 10.19 14.36
C GLU A 100 -26.42 10.35 12.91
N ASP A 101 -26.22 11.58 12.44
CA ASP A 101 -25.74 11.81 11.07
C ASP A 101 -24.31 11.28 10.88
N ILE A 102 -23.41 11.52 11.83
CA ILE A 102 -22.04 11.00 11.76
C ILE A 102 -22.03 9.46 11.79
N ARG A 103 -22.84 8.84 12.65
CA ARG A 103 -22.99 7.37 12.70
C ARG A 103 -23.50 6.83 11.37
N ARG A 104 -24.55 7.43 10.81
CA ARG A 104 -25.10 7.04 9.50
C ARG A 104 -24.02 7.10 8.41
N ARG A 105 -23.18 8.11 8.42
CA ARG A 105 -22.10 8.23 7.42
C ARG A 105 -21.03 7.15 7.61
N LEU A 106 -20.68 6.79 8.85
CA LEU A 106 -19.81 5.63 9.11
C LEU A 106 -20.44 4.32 8.60
N ASP A 107 -21.76 4.16 8.73
CA ASP A 107 -22.49 3.00 8.18
C ASP A 107 -22.49 2.98 6.65
N VAL A 108 -22.65 4.13 6.00
CA VAL A 108 -22.54 4.26 4.54
C VAL A 108 -21.14 3.83 4.05
N ASN A 109 -20.09 4.16 4.79
CA ASN A 109 -18.74 3.71 4.45
C ASN A 109 -18.55 2.19 4.64
N SER A 110 -19.09 1.62 5.71
CA SER A 110 -19.13 0.15 5.87
C SER A 110 -19.78 -0.52 4.67
N LEU A 111 -20.95 -0.01 4.25
CA LEU A 111 -21.66 -0.49 3.06
C LEU A 111 -20.82 -0.33 1.80
N ARG A 112 -20.10 0.79 1.64
CA ARG A 112 -19.20 1.01 0.49
C ARG A 112 -18.12 -0.07 0.40
N PHE A 113 -17.51 -0.43 1.52
CA PHE A 113 -16.53 -1.53 1.56
C PHE A 113 -17.17 -2.89 1.25
N GLU A 114 -18.37 -3.15 1.76
CA GLU A 114 -19.12 -4.37 1.46
C GLU A 114 -19.46 -4.49 -0.03
N TYR A 115 -19.95 -3.42 -0.65
CA TYR A 115 -20.20 -3.40 -2.10
C TYR A 115 -18.93 -3.61 -2.90
N ALA A 116 -17.84 -2.93 -2.53
CA ALA A 116 -16.58 -3.07 -3.24
C ALA A 116 -16.00 -4.49 -3.13
N GLU A 117 -16.17 -5.16 -1.98
CA GLU A 117 -15.84 -6.58 -1.81
C GLU A 117 -16.75 -7.47 -2.68
N MET A 118 -18.07 -7.25 -2.68
CA MET A 118 -19.00 -8.01 -3.50
C MET A 118 -18.66 -7.91 -5.00
N TYR A 119 -18.41 -6.70 -5.50
CA TYR A 119 -17.97 -6.50 -6.88
C TYR A 119 -16.61 -7.15 -7.14
N GLY A 120 -15.71 -7.08 -6.17
CA GLY A 120 -14.43 -7.77 -6.21
C GLY A 120 -14.57 -9.27 -6.40
N ASN A 121 -15.40 -9.91 -5.57
CA ASN A 121 -15.67 -11.34 -5.61
C ASN A 121 -16.36 -11.74 -6.93
N LEU A 122 -17.25 -10.90 -7.46
CA LEU A 122 -17.88 -11.14 -8.75
C LEU A 122 -16.85 -11.09 -9.89
N VAL A 123 -15.92 -10.13 -9.84
CA VAL A 123 -14.84 -10.03 -10.83
C VAL A 123 -13.91 -11.23 -10.73
N THR A 124 -13.56 -11.71 -9.52
CA THR A 124 -12.76 -12.92 -9.38
C THR A 124 -13.50 -14.15 -9.89
N GLU A 125 -14.79 -14.30 -9.58
CA GLU A 125 -15.59 -15.42 -10.11
C GLU A 125 -15.67 -15.37 -11.64
N TRP A 126 -15.79 -14.17 -12.22
CA TRP A 126 -15.78 -13.98 -13.67
C TRP A 126 -14.42 -14.31 -14.30
N LEU A 127 -13.31 -13.91 -13.66
CA LEU A 127 -11.96 -14.24 -14.10
C LEU A 127 -11.62 -15.73 -13.93
N GLU A 128 -12.22 -16.41 -12.94
CA GLU A 128 -12.09 -17.86 -12.71
C GLU A 128 -12.99 -18.68 -13.66
N ASN A 129 -14.07 -18.09 -14.19
CA ASN A 129 -15.01 -18.72 -15.14
C ASN A 129 -15.02 -18.07 -16.54
N PRO A 130 -13.90 -17.99 -17.27
CA PRO A 130 -13.97 -17.76 -18.71
C PRO A 130 -14.53 -19.04 -19.36
N LEU A 131 -15.62 -18.90 -20.14
CA LEU A 131 -16.17 -19.98 -20.97
C LEU A 131 -15.14 -20.50 -21.97
N THR A 132 -14.20 -21.38 -21.58
CA THR A 132 -13.60 -22.46 -22.37
C THR A 132 -12.46 -23.17 -21.62
N ASN A 133 -12.59 -24.50 -21.54
CA ASN A 133 -11.55 -25.52 -21.45
C ASN A 133 -10.42 -25.28 -20.44
N LYS A 134 -10.67 -25.78 -19.21
CA LYS A 134 -9.64 -26.50 -18.46
C LYS A 134 -9.16 -27.68 -19.32
N ASN A 135 -8.30 -27.41 -20.31
CA ASN A 135 -7.35 -28.42 -20.74
C ASN A 135 -6.34 -28.49 -19.61
N ASP A 136 -6.44 -29.56 -18.85
CA ASP A 136 -5.33 -30.13 -18.09
C ASP A 136 -4.11 -30.22 -19.02
N MET A 137 -3.30 -29.17 -19.01
CA MET A 137 -1.87 -29.35 -19.06
C MET A 137 -1.43 -29.24 -17.62
N ASP A 138 -1.43 -30.41 -16.98
CA ASP A 138 -0.50 -30.73 -15.89
C ASP A 138 0.90 -30.43 -16.43
N GLY A 139 1.26 -29.15 -16.33
CA GLY A 139 2.59 -28.65 -16.57
C GLY A 139 3.40 -29.18 -15.42
N SER A 140 3.85 -30.44 -15.58
CA SER A 140 4.99 -31.01 -14.87
C SER A 140 5.83 -29.86 -14.40
N SER A 141 5.88 -29.66 -13.08
CA SER A 141 6.94 -28.90 -12.43
C SER A 141 8.23 -29.60 -12.84
N TYR A 142 8.71 -29.27 -14.04
CA TYR A 142 10.07 -29.49 -14.46
C TYR A 142 10.83 -28.54 -13.56
N GLN A 143 11.12 -29.04 -12.36
CA GLN A 143 12.28 -28.64 -11.62
C GLN A 143 13.42 -28.91 -12.60
N ALA A 144 13.77 -27.90 -13.39
CA ALA A 144 14.93 -27.95 -14.25
C ALA A 144 16.06 -28.18 -13.28
N VAL A 145 16.45 -29.45 -13.12
CA VAL A 145 17.53 -29.84 -12.24
C VAL A 145 18.72 -29.08 -12.78
N GLY A 146 19.06 -28.01 -12.07
CA GLY A 146 20.19 -27.18 -12.42
C GLY A 146 21.40 -28.08 -12.54
N ARG A 147 22.34 -27.73 -13.40
CA ARG A 147 23.63 -28.45 -13.45
C ARG A 147 24.21 -28.47 -12.04
N ALA A 148 24.94 -29.52 -11.67
CA ALA A 148 25.56 -29.64 -10.34
C ALA A 148 26.34 -28.38 -9.94
N GLU A 149 27.06 -27.79 -10.90
CA GLU A 149 27.80 -26.52 -10.76
C GLU A 149 26.91 -25.34 -10.32
N MET A 150 25.67 -25.24 -10.80
CA MET A 150 24.72 -24.19 -10.41
C MET A 150 24.27 -24.37 -8.95
N HIS A 151 24.08 -25.62 -8.51
CA HIS A 151 23.74 -25.91 -7.11
C HIS A 151 24.92 -25.62 -6.17
N GLU A 152 26.16 -25.88 -6.61
CA GLU A 152 27.38 -25.53 -5.86
C GLU A 152 27.60 -24.01 -5.76
N GLN A 153 27.40 -23.28 -6.87
CA GLN A 153 27.47 -21.81 -6.88
C GLN A 153 26.37 -21.18 -6.03
N ARG A 154 25.15 -21.74 -6.08
CA ARG A 154 24.06 -21.34 -5.19
C ARG A 154 24.41 -21.62 -3.73
N SER A 155 24.89 -22.81 -3.39
CA SER A 155 25.24 -23.15 -2.01
C SER A 155 26.35 -22.26 -1.45
N THR A 156 27.38 -21.96 -2.24
CA THR A 156 28.44 -21.01 -1.84
C THR A 156 27.89 -19.61 -1.65
N TRP A 157 27.07 -19.10 -2.58
CA TRP A 157 26.42 -17.80 -2.42
C TRP A 157 25.51 -17.76 -1.17
N GLU A 158 24.69 -18.77 -0.96
CA GLU A 158 23.81 -18.91 0.21
C GLU A 158 24.62 -18.90 1.51
N SER A 159 25.78 -19.55 1.53
CA SER A 159 26.67 -19.57 2.69
C SER A 159 27.26 -18.19 3.04
N TYR A 160 27.42 -17.29 2.06
CA TYR A 160 27.88 -15.93 2.29
C TYR A 160 26.75 -14.99 2.68
N VAL A 161 25.57 -15.14 2.05
CA VAL A 161 24.45 -14.19 2.20
C VAL A 161 23.60 -14.50 3.42
N PHE A 162 23.34 -15.78 3.70
CA PHE A 162 22.46 -16.20 4.79
C PHE A 162 23.18 -16.56 6.07
N LYS A 163 24.52 -16.54 6.08
CA LYS A 163 25.27 -16.63 7.32
C LYS A 163 25.46 -15.23 7.89
N PRO A 164 24.74 -14.86 8.97
CA PRO A 164 24.90 -13.55 9.58
C PRO A 164 26.35 -13.38 10.04
N PHE A 165 27.02 -12.33 9.56
CA PHE A 165 28.33 -11.96 10.05
C PHE A 165 28.16 -11.23 11.36
N GLU A 166 28.43 -11.92 12.47
CA GLU A 166 28.36 -11.34 13.81
C GLU A 166 29.26 -10.10 13.88
N THR A 167 28.61 -8.95 13.93
CA THR A 167 29.25 -7.64 13.96
C THR A 167 28.91 -6.95 15.26
N ASP A 168 29.93 -6.35 15.87
CA ASP A 168 29.75 -5.54 17.06
C ASP A 168 29.11 -4.19 16.67
N THR A 169 27.78 -4.17 16.66
CA THR A 169 26.98 -2.99 16.33
C THR A 169 27.27 -1.83 17.28
N VAL A 170 27.63 -2.11 18.53
CA VAL A 170 27.96 -1.09 19.53
C VAL A 170 29.31 -0.45 19.21
N ALA A 171 30.32 -1.24 18.87
CA ALA A 171 31.61 -0.71 18.45
C ALA A 171 31.53 0.09 17.14
N ILE A 172 30.76 -0.39 16.16
CA ILE A 172 30.54 0.31 14.88
C ILE A 172 29.84 1.64 15.11
N ASN A 173 28.74 1.67 15.86
CA ASN A 173 28.02 2.90 16.15
C ASN A 173 28.89 3.88 16.95
N SER A 174 29.62 3.41 17.97
CA SER A 174 30.55 4.26 18.72
C SER A 174 31.65 4.86 17.85
N TYR A 175 32.17 4.08 16.89
CA TYR A 175 33.16 4.56 15.94
C TYR A 175 32.58 5.63 15.00
N LEU A 176 31.41 5.38 14.42
CA LEU A 176 30.74 6.32 13.51
C LEU A 176 30.33 7.61 14.24
N ASP A 177 29.78 7.49 15.46
CA ASP A 177 29.43 8.65 16.28
C ASP A 177 30.67 9.48 16.56
N LYS A 178 31.77 8.87 17.03
CA LYS A 178 33.04 9.58 17.18
C LYS A 178 33.47 10.23 15.87
N LEU A 179 33.44 9.53 14.75
CA LEU A 179 33.90 10.07 13.47
C LEU A 179 33.13 11.33 13.04
N PHE A 180 31.81 11.34 13.25
CA PHE A 180 30.94 12.41 12.77
C PHE A 180 30.58 13.47 13.83
N THR A 181 30.85 13.23 15.12
CA THR A 181 30.61 14.20 16.21
C THR A 181 31.88 14.66 16.93
N SER A 182 33.08 14.24 16.51
CA SER A 182 34.34 14.71 17.12
C SER A 182 34.66 16.18 16.87
N SER A 183 33.99 16.82 15.91
CA SER A 183 34.26 18.19 15.49
C SER A 183 32.95 18.91 15.19
N GLU A 184 32.82 20.14 15.69
CA GLU A 184 31.67 21.01 15.42
C GLU A 184 31.44 21.22 13.91
N TYR A 185 32.52 21.18 13.11
CA TYR A 185 32.48 21.26 11.65
C TYR A 185 31.85 20.04 10.95
N MET A 186 31.84 18.87 11.58
CA MET A 186 31.27 17.63 11.02
C MET A 186 29.84 17.38 11.52
N GLU A 187 29.49 17.93 12.69
CA GLU A 187 28.19 17.76 13.30
C GLU A 187 27.08 18.49 12.52
N GLU A 188 27.35 19.70 12.02
CA GLU A 188 26.39 20.48 11.21
C GLU A 188 26.01 19.78 9.89
N PRO A 189 26.96 19.33 9.04
CA PRO A 189 26.64 18.53 7.86
C PRO A 189 25.84 17.27 8.16
N LEU A 190 26.14 16.58 9.27
CA LEU A 190 25.39 15.38 9.69
C LEU A 190 23.94 15.72 10.03
N LYS A 191 23.69 16.83 10.72
CA LYS A 191 22.34 17.32 11.01
C LYS A 191 21.58 17.65 9.71
N VAL A 192 22.24 18.32 8.77
CA VAL A 192 21.65 18.63 7.46
C VAL A 192 21.30 17.35 6.70
N LEU A 193 22.19 16.36 6.67
CA LEU A 193 21.94 15.07 6.02
C LEU A 193 20.75 14.35 6.66
N ARG A 194 20.70 14.25 7.99
CA ARG A 194 19.58 13.64 8.72
C ARG A 194 18.26 14.34 8.41
N LYS A 195 18.25 15.67 8.41
CA LYS A 195 17.06 16.45 8.06
C LYS A 195 16.65 16.25 6.59
N SER A 196 17.63 16.11 5.68
CA SER A 196 17.37 15.80 4.28
C SER A 196 16.73 14.41 4.12
N ILE A 197 17.22 13.41 4.85
CA ILE A 197 16.65 12.05 4.87
C ILE A 197 15.22 12.09 5.41
N GLU A 198 15.00 12.75 6.55
CA GLU A 198 13.66 12.88 7.14
C GLU A 198 12.67 13.60 6.20
N THR A 199 13.14 14.64 5.51
CA THR A 199 12.33 15.35 4.50
C THR A 199 12.02 14.45 3.30
N PHE A 200 12.98 13.66 2.86
CA PHE A 200 12.79 12.67 1.80
C PHE A 200 11.79 11.60 2.21
N GLU A 201 11.90 11.02 3.41
CA GLU A 201 10.95 10.02 3.95
C GLU A 201 9.54 10.58 4.05
N LYS A 202 9.38 11.81 4.54
CA LYS A 202 8.09 12.50 4.55
C LYS A 202 7.52 12.67 3.15
N SER A 203 8.36 13.02 2.18
CA SER A 203 7.94 13.14 0.77
C SER A 203 7.58 11.79 0.14
N LEU A 204 8.26 10.73 0.56
CA LEU A 204 8.04 9.35 0.10
C LEU A 204 6.64 8.85 0.49
N LEU A 205 6.21 9.19 1.71
CA LEU A 205 4.91 8.79 2.26
C LEU A 205 3.72 9.62 1.74
N THR A 206 3.95 10.89 1.40
CA THR A 206 2.86 11.83 1.05
C THR A 206 2.62 11.95 -0.45
N ARG A 207 3.59 11.62 -1.30
CA ARG A 207 3.51 11.84 -2.75
C ARG A 207 3.05 10.58 -3.49
N THR A 208 2.16 10.75 -4.48
CA THR A 208 1.95 9.72 -5.51
C THR A 208 3.23 9.59 -6.33
N GLN A 209 3.95 8.50 -6.13
CA GLN A 209 5.27 8.28 -6.75
C GLN A 209 5.15 7.82 -8.20
N PHE A 210 4.07 7.12 -8.50
CA PHE A 210 3.81 6.55 -9.82
C PHE A 210 2.67 7.30 -10.50
N ASP A 211 2.90 7.65 -11.75
CA ASP A 211 1.95 8.25 -12.69
C ASP A 211 2.22 7.71 -14.10
N GLU A 212 1.37 8.04 -15.06
CA GLU A 212 1.52 7.53 -16.44
C GLU A 212 2.90 7.86 -17.04
N LYS A 213 3.44 9.05 -16.72
CA LYS A 213 4.71 9.53 -17.27
C LYS A 213 5.90 8.78 -16.68
N SER A 214 5.96 8.67 -15.35
CA SER A 214 7.01 7.92 -14.65
C SER A 214 6.99 6.45 -15.04
N LEU A 215 5.82 5.82 -15.16
CA LEU A 215 5.72 4.43 -15.59
C LEU A 215 6.19 4.22 -17.03
N LYS A 216 5.84 5.10 -17.98
CA LYS A 216 6.40 5.03 -19.34
C LYS A 216 7.92 5.15 -19.36
N TRP A 217 8.46 6.04 -18.54
CA TRP A 217 9.90 6.21 -18.40
C TRP A 217 10.58 4.97 -17.81
N ILE A 218 10.00 4.40 -16.74
CA ILE A 218 10.48 3.17 -16.09
C ILE A 218 10.42 2.00 -17.08
N ILE A 219 9.31 1.81 -17.78
CA ILE A 219 9.15 0.77 -18.80
C ILE A 219 10.21 0.93 -19.88
N GLY A 220 10.45 2.15 -20.37
CA GLY A 220 11.50 2.42 -21.35
C GLY A 220 12.91 2.03 -20.85
N GLY A 221 13.22 2.35 -19.59
CA GLY A 221 14.49 1.96 -18.97
C GLY A 221 14.63 0.44 -18.83
N ILE A 222 13.55 -0.23 -18.43
CA ILE A 222 13.46 -1.69 -18.31
C ILE A 222 13.66 -2.36 -19.68
N LEU A 223 12.98 -1.88 -20.73
CA LEU A 223 13.12 -2.40 -22.10
C LEU A 223 14.54 -2.23 -22.67
N GLY A 224 15.26 -1.19 -22.22
CA GLY A 224 16.66 -0.95 -22.57
C GLY A 224 17.66 -1.85 -21.85
N SER A 225 17.26 -2.53 -20.77
CA SER A 225 18.09 -3.52 -20.09
C SER A 225 18.02 -4.87 -20.80
N ASP A 226 19.14 -5.58 -20.90
CA ASP A 226 19.22 -6.92 -21.55
C ASP A 226 18.69 -8.05 -20.63
N GLY A 227 17.71 -7.71 -19.80
CA GLY A 227 17.24 -8.45 -18.61
C GLY A 227 16.08 -9.41 -18.86
N ILE A 228 15.41 -9.29 -20.00
CA ILE A 228 13.97 -9.57 -20.09
C ILE A 228 13.71 -10.51 -21.27
N THR A 229 12.87 -11.52 -21.04
CA THR A 229 12.41 -12.44 -22.10
C THR A 229 11.58 -11.69 -23.14
N ASP A 230 11.59 -12.17 -24.38
CA ASP A 230 10.87 -11.52 -25.49
C ASP A 230 9.37 -11.35 -25.19
N ALA A 231 8.75 -12.36 -24.56
CA ALA A 231 7.36 -12.30 -24.11
C ALA A 231 7.09 -11.16 -23.10
N LYS A 232 7.98 -10.97 -22.12
CA LYS A 232 7.87 -9.86 -21.14
C LYS A 232 8.13 -8.51 -21.81
N ARG A 233 8.98 -8.46 -22.83
CA ARG A 233 9.25 -7.26 -23.62
C ARG A 233 8.02 -6.82 -24.41
N THR A 234 7.34 -7.75 -25.06
CA THR A 234 6.08 -7.48 -25.77
C THR A 234 5.01 -6.97 -24.80
N ALA A 235 4.81 -7.66 -23.67
CA ALA A 235 3.81 -7.26 -22.67
C ALA A 235 4.07 -5.85 -22.10
N LEU A 236 5.32 -5.52 -21.76
CA LEU A 236 5.70 -4.17 -21.30
C LEU A 236 5.46 -3.10 -22.37
N THR A 237 5.69 -3.43 -23.64
CA THR A 237 5.41 -2.53 -24.77
C THR A 237 3.90 -2.30 -24.91
N ASP A 238 3.09 -3.35 -24.78
CA ASP A 238 1.63 -3.26 -24.81
C ASP A 238 1.09 -2.44 -23.62
N PHE A 239 1.66 -2.61 -22.42
CA PHE A 239 1.33 -1.78 -21.25
C PHE A 239 1.66 -0.31 -21.47
N ALA A 240 2.83 0.00 -22.04
CA ALA A 240 3.22 1.39 -22.33
C ALA A 240 2.26 2.10 -23.29
N ASN A 241 1.58 1.34 -24.15
CA ASN A 241 0.61 1.85 -25.13
C ASN A 241 -0.82 1.99 -24.58
N SER A 242 -1.15 1.32 -23.46
CA SER A 242 -2.48 1.38 -22.85
C SER A 242 -2.53 2.32 -21.65
N LYS A 243 -3.13 3.49 -21.84
CA LYS A 243 -3.28 4.49 -20.77
C LYS A 243 -4.04 3.95 -19.56
N THR A 244 -5.11 3.19 -19.79
CA THR A 244 -5.93 2.61 -18.71
C THR A 244 -5.09 1.66 -17.86
N VAL A 245 -4.31 0.77 -18.49
CA VAL A 245 -3.46 -0.18 -17.76
C VAL A 245 -2.36 0.54 -16.97
N LEU A 246 -1.76 1.59 -17.53
CA LEU A 246 -0.77 2.39 -16.80
C LEU A 246 -1.37 3.10 -15.59
N GLN A 247 -2.60 3.60 -15.70
CA GLN A 247 -3.28 4.24 -14.58
C GLN A 247 -3.58 3.22 -13.48
N GLU A 248 -4.12 2.05 -13.82
CA GLU A 248 -4.38 0.98 -12.87
C GLU A 248 -3.08 0.49 -12.19
N LEU A 249 -2.00 0.34 -12.97
CA LEU A 249 -0.69 -0.05 -12.46
C LEU A 249 -0.12 1.02 -11.50
N ALA A 250 -0.26 2.31 -11.86
CA ALA A 250 0.15 3.41 -10.98
C ALA A 250 -0.63 3.38 -9.67
N ASP A 251 -1.93 3.14 -9.72
CA ASP A 251 -2.78 3.08 -8.54
C ASP A 251 -2.38 1.92 -7.63
N VAL A 252 -2.12 0.72 -8.17
CA VAL A 252 -1.64 -0.44 -7.38
C VAL A 252 -0.28 -0.15 -6.76
N LEU A 253 0.67 0.38 -7.54
CA LEU A 253 2.02 0.65 -7.04
C LEU A 253 2.01 1.73 -5.96
N ASN A 254 1.21 2.78 -6.14
CA ASN A 254 1.01 3.81 -5.12
C ASN A 254 0.31 3.23 -3.87
N MET A 255 -0.66 2.33 -4.04
CA MET A 255 -1.31 1.64 -2.92
C MET A 255 -0.31 0.81 -2.11
N ARG A 256 0.53 0.01 -2.79
CA ARG A 256 1.62 -0.74 -2.15
C ARG A 256 2.64 0.17 -1.48
N MET A 257 2.96 1.31 -2.09
CA MET A 257 3.91 2.28 -1.53
C MET A 257 3.38 2.95 -0.25
N ARG A 258 2.07 3.18 -0.15
CA ARG A 258 1.44 3.68 1.08
C ARG A 258 1.47 2.65 2.20
N ASN A 259 1.39 1.37 1.85
CA ASN A 259 1.39 0.24 2.79
C ASN A 259 2.77 -0.44 2.87
N LEU A 260 3.86 0.33 2.69
CA LEU A 260 5.23 -0.18 2.65
C LEU A 260 5.64 -0.85 3.98
N ASP A 261 5.08 -0.39 5.09
CA ASP A 261 5.29 -0.92 6.44
C ASP A 261 4.80 -2.37 6.61
N THR A 262 3.78 -2.77 5.86
CA THR A 262 3.24 -4.13 5.85
C THR A 262 3.64 -4.93 4.60
N TRP A 263 4.51 -4.38 3.77
CA TRP A 263 4.97 -5.03 2.55
C TRP A 263 5.86 -6.24 2.88
N SER A 264 5.60 -7.34 2.20
CA SER A 264 6.41 -8.56 2.30
C SER A 264 6.59 -9.20 0.93
N TRP A 265 7.66 -9.98 0.79
CA TRP A 265 7.81 -10.85 -0.37
C TRP A 265 6.70 -11.91 -0.37
N GLY A 266 6.21 -12.30 -1.56
CA GLY A 266 5.28 -13.42 -1.68
C GLY A 266 5.89 -14.71 -1.16
N ALA A 267 5.05 -15.70 -0.80
CA ALA A 267 5.48 -16.96 -0.18
C ALA A 267 6.54 -17.73 -1.01
N GLU A 268 6.53 -17.57 -2.33
CA GLU A 268 7.49 -18.19 -3.25
C GLU A 268 8.81 -17.41 -3.38
N GLY A 269 8.89 -16.19 -2.84
CA GLY A 269 9.99 -15.27 -3.02
C GLY A 269 10.11 -14.75 -4.47
N THR A 270 11.14 -13.95 -4.74
CA THR A 270 11.50 -13.60 -6.12
C THR A 270 12.67 -14.48 -6.56
N PRO A 271 12.52 -15.32 -7.58
CA PRO A 271 13.61 -16.18 -8.03
C PRO A 271 14.75 -15.33 -8.60
N VAL A 272 15.95 -15.53 -8.07
CA VAL A 272 17.17 -14.92 -8.58
C VAL A 272 17.75 -15.84 -9.64
N GLU A 273 17.75 -15.41 -10.89
CA GLU A 273 18.42 -16.14 -11.97
C GLU A 273 19.91 -15.78 -12.00
N GLN A 274 20.76 -16.78 -11.76
CA GLN A 274 22.20 -16.64 -11.95
C GLN A 274 22.50 -16.63 -13.45
N ARG A 275 23.02 -15.50 -13.94
CA ARG A 275 23.45 -15.37 -15.34
C ARG A 275 24.89 -15.83 -15.49
N ARG A 276 25.15 -16.58 -16.56
CA ARG A 276 26.52 -16.73 -17.07
C ARG A 276 27.02 -15.38 -17.56
N GLN A 277 28.21 -14.99 -17.13
CA GLN A 277 28.92 -13.89 -17.76
C GLN A 277 29.22 -14.30 -19.21
N LEU A 278 29.24 -13.33 -20.14
CA LEU A 278 29.69 -13.55 -21.53
C LEU A 278 31.12 -14.11 -21.60
N ASN A 279 31.88 -14.00 -20.51
CA ASN A 279 33.25 -14.48 -20.40
C ASN A 279 33.37 -15.92 -19.84
N GLY A 280 32.26 -16.65 -19.69
CA GLY A 280 32.22 -18.00 -19.10
C GLY A 280 31.63 -17.99 -17.70
#